data_AF-A0A7S0AGA0-F1
#
_entry.id   AF-A0A7S0AGA0-F1
#
_cell.length_a   1.000
_cell.length_b   1.000
_cell.length_c   1.000
_cell.angle_alpha   90.00
_cell.angle_beta   90.00
_cell.angle_gamma   90.00
#
_symmetry.space_group_name_H-M   'P 1'
#
loop_
_entity.id
_entity.type
_entity.pdbx_description
1 polymer ?
#
loop_
_entity_poly.entity_id
_entity_poly.type
_entity_poly.pdbx_seq_one_letter_code
_entity_poly.pdbx_strand_id
1 'polypeptide(L)'
;SRHNPRTEENRTAGLTQYQKVNMMNEDDKKEEAMDDVVVGDEEKAEDQPPASAVPPPGGGGKMAFNVTVGSLQWPLIMMFSSCTVQLIAVMTWKATPIKWRAYAISVPSVGMALSAVGLLMTLKEDLYKEHGKWLNQFLFVWNFIGACFLTFSSPFIFTGNGYFASWATVATAAMALGFTASAFQTSVKGLGALMG
;
A
#
# COMPACT_ATOMS: atom_id res chain seq x y z
N SER A 1 -44.74 57.64 10.13
CA SER A 1 -43.36 57.18 10.41
C SER A 1 -43.27 55.71 10.03
N ARG A 2 -42.69 55.35 8.88
CA ARG A 2 -42.58 53.96 8.41
C ARG A 2 -41.18 53.44 8.77
N HIS A 3 -41.15 52.44 9.64
CA HIS A 3 -39.93 51.79 10.12
C HIS A 3 -39.47 50.76 9.06
N ASN A 4 -38.22 50.88 8.58
CA ASN A 4 -37.65 50.03 7.55
C ASN A 4 -36.74 48.98 8.22
N PRO A 5 -37.10 47.68 8.25
CA PRO A 5 -36.37 46.65 8.99
C PRO A 5 -35.15 46.05 8.27
N ARG A 6 -34.63 46.68 7.21
CA ARG A 6 -33.69 46.04 6.27
C ARG A 6 -32.19 46.23 6.56
N THR A 7 -31.82 46.65 7.77
CA THR A 7 -30.42 47.03 8.06
C THR A 7 -29.68 46.13 9.06
N GLU A 8 -30.34 45.15 9.69
CA GLU A 8 -29.68 44.31 10.71
C GLU A 8 -29.14 42.97 10.20
N GLU A 9 -29.57 42.49 9.03
CA GLU A 9 -29.15 41.17 8.53
C GLU A 9 -27.71 41.12 8.00
N ASN A 10 -27.04 42.27 7.82
CA ASN A 10 -25.66 42.33 7.32
C ASN A 10 -24.57 42.42 8.39
N ARG A 11 -24.91 42.40 9.70
CA ARG A 11 -23.90 42.41 10.77
C ARG A 11 -23.53 41.03 11.32
N THR A 12 -24.35 40.01 11.08
CA THR A 12 -24.14 38.67 11.65
C THR A 12 -23.29 37.75 10.76
N ALA A 13 -23.02 38.12 9.52
CA ALA A 13 -22.22 37.31 8.58
C ALA A 13 -20.69 37.46 8.74
N GLY A 14 -20.21 38.44 9.52
CA GLY A 14 -18.78 38.74 9.64
C GLY A 14 -18.03 38.09 10.81
N LEU A 15 -18.74 37.53 11.80
CA LEU A 15 -18.14 37.06 13.06
C LEU A 15 -17.85 35.55 13.12
N THR A 16 -18.24 34.77 12.11
CA THR A 16 -18.13 33.30 12.15
C THR A 16 -16.84 32.73 11.56
N GLN A 17 -16.01 33.54 10.89
CA GLN A 17 -14.74 33.07 10.32
C GLN A 17 -13.60 33.05 11.34
N TYR A 18 -13.45 34.08 12.19
CA TYR A 18 -12.33 34.14 13.14
C TYR A 18 -12.49 33.21 14.35
N GLN A 19 -13.72 32.96 14.79
CA GLN A 19 -13.97 32.10 15.96
C GLN A 19 -13.86 30.60 15.63
N LYS A 20 -13.92 30.21 14.35
CA LYS A 20 -13.74 28.82 13.91
C LYS A 20 -12.28 28.40 13.77
N VAL A 21 -11.35 29.36 13.61
CA VAL A 21 -9.91 29.08 13.55
C VAL A 21 -9.34 28.78 14.95
N ASN A 22 -9.90 29.37 16.00
CA ASN A 22 -9.41 29.15 17.38
C ASN A 22 -9.92 27.87 18.06
N MET A 23 -10.94 27.19 17.53
CA MET A 23 -11.43 25.93 18.11
C MET A 23 -10.80 24.67 17.47
N MET A 24 -9.94 24.83 16.46
CA MET A 24 -9.28 23.69 15.80
C MET A 24 -7.90 23.34 16.38
N ASN A 25 -7.44 24.04 17.43
CA ASN A 25 -6.12 23.84 18.04
C ASN A 25 -6.14 23.12 19.40
N GLU A 26 -7.30 22.75 19.94
CA GLU A 26 -7.37 22.07 21.25
C GLU A 26 -7.55 20.56 21.18
N ASP A 27 -7.95 20.00 20.04
CA ASP A 27 -8.13 18.55 19.89
C ASP A 27 -6.81 17.81 19.58
N ASP A 28 -5.75 18.51 19.16
CA ASP A 28 -4.42 17.94 18.90
C ASP A 28 -3.57 17.71 20.17
N LYS A 29 -4.12 17.98 21.37
CA LYS A 29 -3.37 17.90 22.64
C LYS A 29 -3.65 16.67 23.52
N LYS A 30 -4.40 15.68 23.04
CA LYS A 30 -4.80 14.51 23.85
C LYS A 30 -4.31 13.13 23.40
N GLU A 31 -3.46 13.02 22.37
CA GLU A 31 -2.90 11.72 21.96
C GLU A 31 -1.44 11.47 22.39
N GLU A 32 -0.82 12.33 23.20
CA GLU A 32 0.52 12.08 23.79
C GLU A 32 0.46 11.41 25.19
N ALA A 33 -0.40 10.41 25.38
CA ALA A 33 -0.41 9.65 26.63
C ALA A 33 -0.92 8.23 26.46
N MET A 34 -0.25 7.42 25.63
CA MET A 34 -0.24 5.96 25.77
C MET A 34 0.77 5.38 24.77
N ASP A 35 1.98 5.07 25.24
CA ASP A 35 2.66 3.80 24.97
C ASP A 35 4.00 3.79 25.71
N ASP A 36 3.89 3.58 27.03
CA ASP A 36 4.94 2.94 27.83
C ASP A 36 4.94 1.45 27.43
N VAL A 37 5.45 1.13 26.24
CA VAL A 37 5.74 -0.25 25.88
C VAL A 37 7.09 -0.59 26.49
N VAL A 38 6.97 -1.22 27.66
CA VAL A 38 7.98 -2.02 28.34
C VAL A 38 8.84 -2.75 27.31
N VAL A 39 10.12 -2.38 27.30
CA VAL A 39 11.22 -3.12 26.68
C VAL A 39 11.21 -4.50 27.31
N GLY A 40 10.63 -5.47 26.59
CA GLY A 40 10.69 -6.88 26.93
C GLY A 40 12.13 -7.37 26.80
N ASP A 41 12.60 -7.95 27.88
CA ASP A 41 13.95 -8.42 28.07
C ASP A 41 14.44 -9.37 26.97
N GLU A 42 15.72 -9.18 26.69
CA GLU A 42 16.65 -9.97 25.92
C GLU A 42 16.59 -11.46 26.32
N GLU A 43 15.83 -12.27 25.57
CA GLU A 43 15.83 -13.72 25.73
C GLU A 43 17.13 -14.31 25.19
N LYS A 44 18.06 -14.45 26.12
CA LYS A 44 19.31 -15.19 26.06
C LYS A 44 19.10 -16.58 25.45
N ALA A 45 19.79 -16.84 24.35
CA ALA A 45 19.90 -18.16 23.75
C ALA A 45 20.54 -19.16 24.75
N GLU A 46 19.73 -20.09 25.26
CA GLU A 46 20.22 -21.27 25.95
C GLU A 46 20.32 -22.44 24.96
N ASP A 47 21.53 -23.01 24.91
CA ASP A 47 21.87 -24.30 24.32
C ASP A 47 20.85 -25.39 24.72
N GLN A 48 20.22 -26.04 23.72
CA GLN A 48 19.50 -27.29 23.95
C GLN A 48 20.03 -28.41 23.02
N PRO A 49 20.45 -29.56 23.58
CA PRO A 49 21.03 -30.69 22.86
C PRO A 49 19.99 -31.49 22.04
N PRO A 50 20.44 -32.35 21.09
CA PRO A 50 19.56 -32.93 20.08
C PRO A 50 18.75 -34.13 20.58
N ALA A 51 17.62 -34.32 19.88
CA ALA A 51 16.83 -35.54 19.69
C ALA A 51 15.69 -35.85 20.68
N SER A 52 14.45 -35.68 20.20
CA SER A 52 13.50 -36.79 20.19
C SER A 52 12.36 -36.55 19.21
N ALA A 53 12.09 -37.56 18.38
CA ALA A 53 11.03 -37.58 17.39
C ALA A 53 9.66 -37.57 18.09
N VAL A 54 8.89 -36.50 17.89
CA VAL A 54 7.48 -36.42 18.25
C VAL A 54 6.66 -36.53 16.95
N PRO A 55 5.80 -37.55 16.79
CA PRO A 55 4.92 -37.64 15.63
C PRO A 55 3.88 -36.50 15.65
N PRO A 56 3.54 -35.90 14.49
CA PRO A 56 2.64 -34.76 14.46
C PRO A 56 1.19 -35.18 14.81
N PRO A 57 0.50 -34.48 15.73
CA PRO A 57 -0.91 -34.67 15.96
C PRO A 57 -1.70 -34.11 14.77
N GLY A 58 -2.72 -34.88 14.38
CA GLY A 58 -3.46 -34.69 13.16
C GLY A 58 -4.53 -33.61 13.21
N GLY A 59 -5.18 -33.46 12.06
CA GLY A 59 -6.60 -33.17 12.01
C GLY A 59 -7.01 -31.70 11.93
N GLY A 60 -6.15 -30.81 11.41
CA GLY A 60 -6.61 -29.53 10.88
C GLY A 60 -7.03 -29.73 9.43
N GLY A 61 -8.33 -29.92 9.17
CA GLY A 61 -8.92 -29.99 7.83
C GLY A 61 -8.66 -28.70 7.05
N LYS A 62 -7.48 -28.58 6.45
CA LYS A 62 -7.19 -27.61 5.40
C LYS A 62 -8.00 -28.06 4.20
N MET A 63 -9.04 -27.30 3.84
CA MET A 63 -9.60 -27.38 2.50
C MET A 63 -8.49 -27.03 1.52
N ALA A 64 -7.74 -28.06 1.12
CA ALA A 64 -6.68 -27.97 0.14
C ALA A 64 -7.37 -27.73 -1.20
N PHE A 65 -7.57 -26.46 -1.53
CA PHE A 65 -7.61 -26.05 -2.94
C PHE A 65 -6.26 -26.46 -3.51
N ASN A 66 -6.22 -27.65 -4.12
CA ASN A 66 -5.06 -28.19 -4.80
C ASN A 66 -4.93 -27.49 -6.16
N VAL A 67 -4.82 -26.16 -6.11
CA VAL A 67 -4.51 -25.31 -7.25
C VAL A 67 -2.99 -25.25 -7.27
N THR A 68 -2.37 -25.93 -8.23
CA THR A 68 -0.95 -25.77 -8.53
C THR A 68 -0.73 -24.36 -9.09
N VAL A 69 -0.54 -23.39 -8.19
CA VAL A 69 -0.23 -22.02 -8.54
C VAL A 69 1.19 -21.99 -9.10
N GLY A 70 1.32 -21.62 -10.38
CA GLY A 70 2.63 -21.50 -11.02
C GLY A 70 3.48 -20.42 -10.34
N SER A 71 4.80 -20.57 -10.35
CA SER A 71 5.76 -19.54 -9.87
C SER A 71 5.53 -18.17 -10.51
N LEU A 72 4.95 -18.14 -11.71
CA LEU A 72 4.57 -16.95 -12.46
C LEU A 72 3.29 -16.27 -11.95
N GLN A 73 2.37 -17.02 -11.33
CA GLN A 73 1.10 -16.51 -10.82
C GLN A 73 1.25 -15.88 -9.43
N TRP A 74 2.22 -16.35 -8.64
CA TRP A 74 2.47 -15.85 -7.29
C TRP A 74 2.63 -14.32 -7.21
N PRO A 75 3.48 -13.67 -8.05
CA PRO A 75 3.61 -12.21 -8.02
C PRO A 75 2.31 -11.48 -8.36
N LEU A 76 1.51 -12.01 -9.28
CA LEU A 76 0.24 -11.41 -9.69
C LEU A 76 -0.83 -11.51 -8.60
N ILE A 77 -0.87 -12.62 -7.86
CA ILE A 77 -1.77 -12.79 -6.71
C ILE A 77 -1.37 -11.83 -5.58
N MET A 78 -0.07 -11.73 -5.28
CA MET A 78 0.46 -10.80 -4.28
C MET A 78 0.20 -9.34 -4.67
N MET A 79 0.28 -9.04 -5.97
CA MET A 79 -0.08 -7.72 -6.49
C MET A 79 -1.56 -7.42 -6.28
N PHE A 80 -2.45 -8.36 -6.61
CA PHE A 80 -3.89 -8.17 -6.49
C PHE A 80 -4.31 -7.93 -5.03
N SER A 81 -3.75 -8.72 -4.09
CA SER A 81 -3.98 -8.51 -2.66
C SER A 81 -3.43 -7.17 -2.19
N SER A 82 -2.25 -6.77 -2.65
CA SER A 82 -1.63 -5.47 -2.30
C SER A 82 -2.45 -4.28 -2.82
N CYS A 83 -2.91 -4.33 -4.08
CA CYS A 83 -3.81 -3.32 -4.65
C CYS A 83 -5.13 -3.22 -3.88
N THR A 84 -5.66 -4.34 -3.37
CA THR A 84 -6.87 -4.36 -2.55
C THR A 84 -6.65 -3.60 -1.23
N VAL A 85 -5.53 -3.86 -0.54
CA VAL A 85 -5.17 -3.14 0.69
C VAL A 85 -4.96 -1.65 0.41
N GLN A 86 -4.28 -1.31 -0.68
CA GLN A 86 -4.07 0.08 -1.09
C GLN A 86 -5.41 0.78 -1.42
N LEU A 87 -6.34 0.10 -2.09
CA LEU A 87 -7.67 0.63 -2.38
C LEU A 87 -8.45 0.90 -1.08
N ILE A 88 -8.42 -0.02 -0.11
CA ILE A 88 -9.05 0.18 1.21
C ILE A 88 -8.41 1.38 1.93
N ALA A 89 -7.07 1.49 1.91
CA ALA A 89 -6.38 2.62 2.52
C ALA A 89 -6.79 3.97 1.90
N VAL A 90 -6.95 4.03 0.57
CA VAL A 90 -7.42 5.24 -0.12
C VAL A 90 -8.88 5.54 0.18
N MET A 91 -9.73 4.51 0.28
CA MET A 91 -11.18 4.66 0.55
C MET A 91 -11.49 5.05 1.99
N THR A 92 -10.70 4.56 2.96
CA THR A 92 -10.84 4.86 4.39
C THR A 92 -10.35 6.25 4.76
N TRP A 93 -9.53 6.87 3.92
CA TRP A 93 -9.01 8.21 4.14
C TRP A 93 -10.12 9.27 4.06
N LYS A 94 -10.46 9.86 5.20
CA LYS A 94 -11.55 10.85 5.38
C LYS A 94 -11.15 12.30 5.06
N ALA A 95 -10.06 12.54 4.34
CA ALA A 95 -9.60 13.90 4.17
C ALA A 95 -10.49 14.73 3.24
N THR A 96 -10.38 16.03 3.49
CA THR A 96 -11.01 17.20 2.86
C THR A 96 -11.18 17.09 1.33
N PRO A 97 -12.11 17.88 0.73
CA PRO A 97 -12.38 17.83 -0.70
C PRO A 97 -11.15 18.29 -1.52
N ILE A 98 -10.28 17.35 -1.85
CA ILE A 98 -9.08 17.59 -2.64
C ILE A 98 -9.39 17.26 -4.10
N LYS A 99 -8.93 18.12 -5.00
CA LYS A 99 -9.13 18.01 -6.47
C LYS A 99 -8.63 16.67 -7.05
N TRP A 100 -7.71 15.98 -6.37
CA TRP A 100 -7.02 14.79 -6.84
C TRP A 100 -7.56 13.46 -6.29
N ARG A 101 -8.70 13.45 -5.58
CA ARG A 101 -9.26 12.23 -4.99
C ARG A 101 -9.55 11.14 -6.03
N ALA A 102 -10.08 11.53 -7.19
CA ALA A 102 -10.33 10.60 -8.29
C ALA A 102 -9.04 9.95 -8.80
N TYR A 103 -7.95 10.72 -8.86
CA TYR A 103 -6.65 10.20 -9.26
C TYR A 103 -6.12 9.18 -8.24
N ALA A 104 -6.20 9.49 -6.94
CA ALA A 104 -5.76 8.58 -5.88
C ALA A 104 -6.50 7.23 -5.90
N ILE A 105 -7.81 7.22 -6.21
CA ILE A 105 -8.59 5.99 -6.36
C ILE A 105 -8.25 5.25 -7.66
N SER A 106 -7.95 5.99 -8.73
CA SER A 106 -7.63 5.40 -10.03
C SER A 106 -6.34 4.57 -10.00
N VAL A 107 -5.35 4.96 -9.20
CA VAL A 107 -4.05 4.26 -9.10
C VAL A 107 -4.22 2.78 -8.72
N PRO A 108 -4.79 2.43 -7.54
CA PRO A 108 -5.00 1.03 -7.16
C PRO A 108 -6.08 0.34 -8.01
N SER A 109 -7.06 1.09 -8.56
CA SER A 109 -8.09 0.51 -9.42
C SER A 109 -7.52 0.01 -10.75
N VAL A 110 -6.63 0.78 -11.38
CA VAL A 110 -5.94 0.39 -12.61
C VAL A 110 -4.96 -0.76 -12.34
N GLY A 111 -4.22 -0.72 -11.22
CA GLY A 111 -3.36 -1.83 -10.80
C GLY A 111 -4.12 -3.14 -10.58
N MET A 112 -5.29 -3.07 -9.94
CA MET A 112 -6.19 -4.20 -9.74
C MET A 112 -6.75 -4.73 -11.06
N ALA A 113 -7.17 -3.85 -11.97
CA ALA A 113 -7.67 -4.26 -13.29
C ALA A 113 -6.58 -4.94 -14.12
N LEU A 114 -5.37 -4.38 -14.15
CA LEU A 114 -4.24 -4.94 -14.91
C LEU A 114 -3.71 -6.23 -14.31
N SER A 115 -3.70 -6.37 -12.98
CA SER A 115 -3.35 -7.64 -12.33
C SER A 115 -4.40 -8.72 -12.59
N ALA A 116 -5.70 -8.37 -12.59
CA ALA A 116 -6.76 -9.29 -12.99
C ALA A 116 -6.63 -9.71 -14.47
N VAL A 117 -6.35 -8.77 -15.37
CA VAL A 117 -6.05 -9.08 -16.79
C VAL A 117 -4.80 -9.96 -16.89
N GLY A 118 -3.74 -9.67 -16.13
CA GLY A 118 -2.54 -10.48 -16.07
C GLY A 118 -2.83 -11.91 -15.61
N LEU A 119 -3.64 -12.09 -14.56
CA LEU A 119 -4.10 -13.40 -14.09
C LEU A 119 -4.91 -14.14 -15.16
N LEU A 120 -5.84 -13.45 -15.84
CA LEU A 120 -6.58 -14.03 -16.96
C LEU A 120 -5.65 -14.42 -18.12
N MET A 121 -4.62 -13.62 -18.41
CA MET A 121 -3.60 -13.95 -19.42
C MET A 121 -2.78 -15.16 -19.02
N THR A 122 -2.54 -15.42 -17.71
CA THR A 122 -1.86 -16.67 -17.30
C THR A 122 -2.66 -17.93 -17.60
N LEU A 123 -3.97 -17.83 -17.89
CA LEU A 123 -4.76 -18.97 -18.37
C LEU A 123 -4.41 -19.35 -19.83
N LYS A 124 -3.75 -18.45 -20.57
CA LYS A 124 -3.27 -18.65 -21.94
C LYS A 124 -1.77 -18.38 -22.02
N GLU A 125 -0.97 -19.42 -21.80
CA GLU A 125 0.49 -19.33 -21.71
C GLU A 125 1.16 -18.60 -22.88
N ASP A 126 0.66 -18.79 -24.11
CA ASP A 126 1.23 -18.18 -25.31
C ASP A 126 1.14 -16.66 -25.29
N LEU A 127 0.00 -16.14 -24.83
CA LEU A 127 -0.27 -14.70 -24.80
C LEU A 127 0.53 -14.01 -23.68
N TYR A 128 0.72 -14.71 -22.55
CA TYR A 128 1.54 -14.19 -21.46
C TYR A 128 3.03 -14.14 -21.84
N LYS A 129 3.55 -15.12 -22.58
CA LYS A 129 4.96 -15.10 -23.02
C LYS A 129 5.27 -13.91 -23.93
N GLU A 130 4.35 -13.53 -24.80
CA GLU A 130 4.55 -12.42 -25.74
C GLU A 130 4.34 -11.04 -25.11
N HIS A 131 3.30 -10.88 -24.28
CA HIS A 131 2.89 -9.57 -23.76
C HIS A 131 3.14 -9.35 -22.26
N GLY A 132 3.41 -10.41 -21.49
CA GLY A 132 3.56 -10.34 -20.04
C GLY A 132 4.71 -9.42 -19.59
N LYS A 133 5.79 -9.35 -20.37
CA LYS A 133 6.92 -8.45 -20.07
C LYS A 133 6.50 -6.97 -20.11
N TRP A 134 5.79 -6.56 -21.17
CA TRP A 134 5.31 -5.20 -21.32
C TRP A 134 4.25 -4.85 -20.26
N LEU A 135 3.36 -5.80 -19.98
CA LEU A 135 2.34 -5.65 -18.92
C LEU A 135 2.99 -5.40 -17.56
N ASN A 136 3.94 -6.23 -17.15
CA ASN A 136 4.62 -6.11 -15.85
C ASN A 136 5.45 -4.81 -15.77
N GLN A 137 6.06 -4.38 -16.87
CA GLN A 137 6.81 -3.12 -16.92
C GLN A 137 5.91 -1.90 -16.78
N PHE A 138 4.78 -1.89 -17.50
CA PHE A 138 3.78 -0.85 -17.36
C PHE A 138 3.21 -0.81 -15.94
N LEU A 139 2.90 -1.98 -15.38
CA LEU A 139 2.36 -2.13 -14.03
C LEU A 139 3.33 -1.58 -12.98
N PHE A 140 4.63 -1.86 -13.11
CA PHE A 140 5.66 -1.32 -12.22
C PHE A 140 5.75 0.20 -12.30
N VAL A 141 5.86 0.77 -13.51
CA VAL A 141 5.98 2.23 -13.69
C VAL A 141 4.72 2.95 -13.18
N TRP A 142 3.54 2.41 -13.48
CA TRP A 142 2.26 2.95 -13.01
C TRP A 142 2.17 2.98 -11.49
N ASN A 143 2.47 1.86 -10.83
CA ASN A 143 2.44 1.78 -9.37
C ASN A 143 3.55 2.62 -8.72
N PHE A 144 4.72 2.73 -9.34
CA PHE A 144 5.82 3.56 -8.84
C PHE A 144 5.46 5.04 -8.86
N ILE A 145 4.96 5.56 -9.99
CA ILE A 145 4.50 6.95 -10.10
C ILE A 145 3.33 7.19 -9.14
N GLY A 146 2.39 6.23 -9.07
CA GLY A 146 1.26 6.28 -8.14
C GLY A 146 1.70 6.36 -6.68
N ALA A 147 2.66 5.53 -6.26
CA ALA A 147 3.22 5.54 -4.91
C ALA A 147 3.88 6.88 -4.59
N CYS A 148 4.77 7.37 -5.46
CA CYS A 148 5.40 8.69 -5.30
C CYS A 148 4.36 9.81 -5.17
N PHE A 149 3.31 9.79 -6.00
CA PHE A 149 2.26 10.79 -5.92
C PHE A 149 1.49 10.70 -4.60
N LEU A 150 1.07 9.49 -4.21
CA LEU A 150 0.32 9.25 -2.97
C LEU A 150 1.11 9.62 -1.71
N THR A 151 2.44 9.47 -1.73
CA THR A 151 3.31 9.74 -0.59
C THR A 151 3.78 11.19 -0.52
N PHE A 152 4.10 11.83 -1.65
CA PHE A 152 4.61 13.20 -1.65
C PHE A 152 3.51 14.27 -1.77
N SER A 153 2.36 13.95 -2.38
CA SER A 153 1.31 14.94 -2.71
C SER A 153 0.04 14.83 -1.86
N SER A 154 -0.01 13.94 -0.86
CA SER A 154 -1.23 13.52 -0.13
C SER A 154 -2.02 12.46 -0.93
N PRO A 155 -2.55 11.38 -0.32
CA PRO A 155 -3.06 11.27 1.06
C PRO A 155 -2.09 10.78 2.15
N PHE A 156 -0.96 10.17 1.81
CA PHE A 156 -0.11 9.45 2.75
C PHE A 156 1.21 10.17 3.01
N ILE A 157 1.15 11.44 3.39
CA ILE A 157 2.35 12.24 3.74
C ILE A 157 2.99 11.68 5.01
N PHE A 158 2.17 11.21 5.95
CA PHE A 158 2.62 10.54 7.15
C PHE A 158 2.79 9.04 6.91
N THR A 159 3.83 8.47 7.52
CA THR A 159 4.08 7.03 7.51
C THR A 159 2.96 6.31 8.23
N GLY A 160 2.12 5.61 7.48
CA GLY A 160 1.01 4.80 8.00
C GLY A 160 0.70 3.64 7.06
N ASN A 161 -0.42 2.95 7.33
CA ASN A 161 -0.79 1.73 6.58
C ASN A 161 -0.85 1.96 5.06
N GLY A 162 -1.39 3.09 4.61
CA GLY A 162 -1.45 3.43 3.19
C GLY A 162 -0.09 3.74 2.56
N TYR A 163 0.84 4.31 3.33
CA TYR A 163 2.22 4.55 2.90
C TYR A 163 2.92 3.22 2.62
N PHE A 164 2.92 2.31 3.60
CA PHE A 164 3.56 1.00 3.46
C PHE A 164 2.89 0.14 2.39
N ALA A 165 1.55 0.17 2.29
CA ALA A 165 0.83 -0.56 1.25
C ALA A 165 1.20 -0.08 -0.16
N SER A 166 1.38 1.23 -0.35
CA SER A 166 1.76 1.80 -1.66
C SER A 166 3.16 1.34 -2.08
N TRP A 167 4.13 1.34 -1.16
CA TRP A 167 5.48 0.84 -1.45
C TRP A 167 5.55 -0.68 -1.56
N ALA A 168 4.75 -1.43 -0.79
CA ALA A 168 4.63 -2.88 -0.93
C ALA A 168 4.09 -3.27 -2.31
N THR A 169 3.15 -2.48 -2.86
CA THR A 169 2.63 -2.68 -4.22
C THR A 169 3.75 -2.49 -5.26
N VAL A 170 4.61 -1.49 -5.09
CA VAL A 170 5.79 -1.30 -5.95
C VAL A 170 6.79 -2.46 -5.81
N ALA A 171 7.06 -2.92 -4.59
CA ALA A 171 7.97 -4.04 -4.36
C ALA A 171 7.47 -5.34 -5.00
N THR A 172 6.18 -5.63 -4.87
CA THR A 172 5.55 -6.78 -5.54
C THR A 172 5.55 -6.62 -7.07
N ALA A 173 5.44 -5.40 -7.59
CA ALA A 173 5.55 -5.11 -9.02
C ALA A 173 6.97 -5.38 -9.55
N ALA A 174 7.98 -5.00 -8.77
CA ALA A 174 9.38 -5.28 -9.09
C ALA A 174 9.65 -6.80 -9.08
N MET A 175 9.09 -7.53 -8.11
CA MET A 175 9.18 -8.99 -8.09
C MET A 175 8.53 -9.61 -9.33
N ALA A 176 7.37 -9.11 -9.77
CA ALA A 176 6.69 -9.57 -10.99
C ALA A 176 7.50 -9.30 -12.27
N LEU A 177 8.31 -8.25 -12.28
CA LEU A 177 9.27 -7.96 -13.36
C LEU A 177 10.48 -8.92 -13.40
N GLY A 178 10.67 -9.74 -12.36
CA GLY A 178 11.86 -10.57 -12.25
C GLY A 178 13.07 -9.83 -11.71
N PHE A 179 12.89 -8.70 -11.00
CA PHE A 179 13.90 -8.20 -10.06
C PHE A 179 13.98 -9.14 -8.86
N THR A 180 14.39 -10.38 -9.09
CA THR A 180 14.81 -11.29 -8.05
C THR A 180 16.21 -10.85 -7.62
N ALA A 181 16.53 -10.92 -6.32
CA ALA A 181 17.84 -10.52 -5.78
C ALA A 181 19.03 -11.13 -6.54
N SER A 182 18.83 -12.30 -7.16
CA SER A 182 19.80 -12.98 -8.02
C SER A 182 20.19 -12.19 -9.27
N ALA A 183 19.22 -11.52 -9.93
CA ALA A 183 19.47 -10.69 -11.10
C ALA A 183 20.24 -9.42 -10.73
N PHE A 184 19.89 -8.81 -9.59
CA PHE A 184 20.63 -7.65 -9.08
C PHE A 184 22.07 -8.01 -8.70
N GLN A 185 22.29 -9.16 -8.03
CA GLN A 185 23.64 -9.66 -7.74
C GLN A 185 24.47 -9.92 -9.00
N THR A 186 23.85 -10.38 -10.09
CA THR A 186 24.57 -10.60 -11.36
C THR A 186 24.90 -9.27 -12.04
N SER A 187 24.00 -8.28 -12.02
CA SER A 187 24.31 -6.93 -12.52
C SER A 187 25.42 -6.24 -11.73
N VAL A 188 25.43 -6.38 -10.40
CA VAL A 188 26.47 -5.80 -9.55
C VAL A 188 27.82 -6.51 -9.73
N LYS A 189 27.83 -7.84 -9.83
CA LYS A 189 29.06 -8.60 -10.13
C LYS A 189 29.61 -8.31 -11.52
N GLY A 190 28.73 -8.12 -12.52
CA GLY A 190 29.13 -7.74 -13.88
C GLY A 190 29.74 -6.34 -13.96
N LEU A 191 29.18 -5.37 -13.21
CA LEU A 191 29.76 -4.02 -13.12
C LEU A 191 31.12 -4.02 -12.39
N GLY A 192 31.24 -4.81 -11.32
CA GLY A 192 32.48 -4.94 -10.56
C GLY A 192 33.65 -5.52 -11.37
N ALA A 193 33.37 -6.44 -12.29
CA ALA A 193 34.37 -6.99 -13.20
C ALA A 193 34.80 -6.03 -14.32
N LEU A 194 34.02 -4.96 -14.58
CA LEU A 194 34.28 -3.98 -15.63
C LEU A 194 34.98 -2.71 -15.11
N MET A 195 35.02 -2.52 -13.79
CA MET A 195 35.68 -1.41 -13.10
C MET A 195 37.01 -1.80 -12.42
N GLY A 196 37.46 -3.06 -12.57
CA GLY A 196 38.71 -3.58 -12.02
C GLY A 196 39.81 -3.73 -13.06
#